data_AF-A0A9W4H9N1-F1
#
_entry.id   AF-A0A9W4H9N1-F1
#
_cell.length_a   1.000
_cell.length_b   1.000
_cell.length_c   1.000
_cell.angle_alpha   90.00
_cell.angle_beta   90.00
_cell.angle_gamma   90.00
#
_symmetry.space_group_name_H-M   'P 1'
#
loop_
_entity.id
_entity.type
_entity.pdbx_description
1 polymer ?
#
loop_
_entity_poly.entity_id
_entity_poly.type
_entity_poly.pdbx_seq_one_letter_code
_entity_poly.pdbx_strand_id
1 'polypeptide(L)'
;MPCRQGVTRAVLSLILLLQPVLAAGSTTLVVSASSSSVSAHTANPSRLSSAPSKCNGHSEFCTRSYSNITFVGSHDAPFVGPLPQQNQNIDIKAQLDMGIRYLQAQTHHSPLDKKTLQLCHTSCFLEDAGTLKNFLVTIKKWLDANPNEVVTLLLTNGDSVSISEFGETFSSSGITKYAYVPTTNPLSISDWPTLGEFISSGKRLVVFLDYGANTKQVNFIQDEFAYYFETAYDVTDPSFSSCSIDRPPKASATGRMGIVNHFLDIDIFGVKVPARDKAGTTNAASGKGSIGAQASLCEGLYGRAPNVILADFVDKGQVIKAQNALNGL
;
A
#
# COMPACT_ATOMS: atom_id res chain seq x y z
N MET A 1 14.52 -56.23 -25.89
CA MET A 1 14.90 -57.06 -24.72
C MET A 1 14.63 -56.25 -23.45
N PRO A 2 13.64 -56.67 -22.64
CA PRO A 2 13.34 -56.09 -21.34
C PRO A 2 13.91 -56.96 -20.20
N CYS A 3 14.26 -56.36 -19.06
CA CYS A 3 14.39 -57.06 -17.77
C CYS A 3 13.69 -56.16 -16.73
N ARG A 4 12.48 -56.49 -16.23
CA ARG A 4 12.16 -57.42 -15.11
C ARG A 4 12.97 -57.07 -13.85
N GLN A 5 12.46 -56.95 -12.62
CA GLN A 5 11.26 -57.33 -11.86
C GLN A 5 11.37 -56.53 -10.52
N GLY A 6 10.42 -56.38 -9.60
CA GLY A 6 9.08 -56.93 -9.30
C GLY A 6 8.51 -56.06 -8.14
N VAL A 7 7.22 -55.73 -8.08
CA VAL A 7 6.09 -56.49 -7.51
C VAL A 7 6.39 -57.19 -6.18
N THR A 8 5.88 -56.63 -5.06
CA THR A 8 5.13 -57.43 -4.07
C THR A 8 4.08 -56.59 -3.34
N ARG A 9 2.92 -57.23 -3.14
CA ARG A 9 1.64 -56.77 -2.56
C ARG A 9 1.64 -56.89 -1.02
N ALA A 10 0.52 -56.42 -0.43
CA ALA A 10 -0.23 -56.94 0.74
C ALA A 10 -0.13 -56.07 2.01
N VAL A 11 -1.15 -55.85 2.86
CA VAL A 11 -2.56 -56.31 2.98
C VAL A 11 -3.27 -55.38 4.01
N LEU A 12 -4.60 -55.24 3.89
CA LEU A 12 -5.53 -54.61 4.84
C LEU A 12 -5.43 -55.14 6.28
N SER A 13 -5.76 -54.32 7.29
CA SER A 13 -6.53 -54.78 8.46
C SER A 13 -7.27 -53.64 9.16
N LEU A 14 -8.60 -53.79 9.19
CA LEU A 14 -9.59 -53.05 9.96
C LEU A 14 -9.93 -53.91 11.19
N ILE A 15 -9.85 -53.37 12.41
CA ILE A 15 -10.37 -54.06 13.61
C ILE A 15 -11.27 -53.10 14.40
N LEU A 16 -12.56 -53.46 14.42
CA LEU A 16 -13.59 -53.02 15.35
C LEU A 16 -13.24 -53.46 16.78
N LEU A 17 -13.52 -52.60 17.76
CA LEU A 17 -13.80 -53.04 19.13
C LEU A 17 -15.09 -52.39 19.62
N LEU A 18 -16.12 -53.23 19.78
CA LEU A 18 -17.32 -52.99 20.57
C LEU A 18 -17.09 -53.44 22.03
N GLN A 19 -17.98 -52.96 22.90
CA GLN A 19 -17.99 -52.82 24.36
C GLN A 19 -17.95 -54.13 25.20
N PRO A 20 -18.02 -54.02 26.54
CA PRO A 20 -19.32 -54.30 27.17
C PRO A 20 -19.80 -53.29 28.25
N VAL A 21 -21.11 -53.38 28.45
CA VAL A 21 -22.05 -52.59 29.29
C VAL A 21 -22.21 -53.21 30.68
N LEU A 22 -22.78 -52.44 31.62
CA LEU A 22 -23.63 -52.79 32.81
C LEU A 22 -23.01 -52.33 34.16
N ALA A 23 -23.73 -51.76 35.13
CA ALA A 23 -25.15 -51.42 35.27
C ALA A 23 -25.39 -50.47 36.48
N ALA A 24 -26.53 -49.80 36.43
CA ALA A 24 -27.47 -49.46 37.51
C ALA A 24 -27.08 -48.55 38.70
N GLY A 25 -27.76 -47.40 38.75
CA GLY A 25 -28.09 -46.67 39.97
C GLY A 25 -29.38 -45.88 39.74
N SER A 26 -30.49 -46.39 40.29
CA SER A 26 -31.80 -45.72 40.36
C SER A 26 -31.70 -44.47 41.25
N THR A 27 -32.38 -43.37 40.89
CA THR A 27 -33.30 -42.65 41.81
C THR A 27 -34.04 -41.49 41.13
N THR A 28 -35.36 -41.52 41.32
CA THR A 28 -36.30 -40.40 41.54
C THR A 28 -36.41 -39.26 40.52
N LEU A 29 -37.55 -39.27 39.82
CA LEU A 29 -38.19 -38.10 39.21
C LEU A 29 -38.57 -37.08 40.30
N VAL A 30 -38.00 -35.87 40.21
CA VAL A 30 -38.52 -34.68 40.88
C VAL A 30 -38.96 -33.71 39.80
N VAL A 31 -40.27 -33.49 39.71
CA VAL A 31 -40.85 -32.39 38.94
C VAL A 31 -40.52 -31.10 39.70
N SER A 32 -39.65 -30.26 39.14
CA SER A 32 -39.47 -28.88 39.58
C SER A 32 -39.82 -27.95 38.42
N ALA A 33 -40.91 -27.21 38.59
CA ALA A 33 -41.19 -26.02 37.80
C ALA A 33 -40.05 -25.03 38.01
N SER A 34 -39.47 -24.53 36.93
CA SER A 34 -38.46 -23.48 37.00
C SER A 34 -38.69 -22.47 35.89
N SER A 35 -38.82 -21.24 36.36
CA SER A 35 -39.24 -20.01 35.69
C SER A 35 -38.37 -19.69 34.49
N SER A 36 -39.00 -19.23 33.41
CA SER A 36 -38.33 -18.61 32.27
C SER A 36 -37.59 -17.34 32.72
N SER A 37 -36.32 -17.46 33.08
CA SER A 37 -35.44 -16.31 33.25
C SER A 37 -35.05 -15.79 31.87
N VAL A 38 -35.59 -14.63 31.50
CA VAL A 38 -35.11 -13.84 30.37
C VAL A 38 -33.66 -13.47 30.67
N SER A 39 -32.71 -14.14 30.01
CA SER A 39 -31.31 -13.73 30.04
C SER A 39 -31.20 -12.36 29.38
N ALA A 40 -31.22 -11.31 30.19
CA ALA A 40 -30.79 -9.98 29.78
C ALA A 40 -29.40 -10.13 29.15
N HIS A 41 -29.35 -9.96 27.82
CA HIS A 41 -28.10 -9.78 27.12
C HIS A 41 -27.47 -8.51 27.69
N THR A 42 -26.56 -8.67 28.64
CA THR A 42 -25.62 -7.63 28.98
C THR A 42 -24.89 -7.27 27.70
N ALA A 43 -25.30 -6.16 27.09
CA ALA A 43 -24.57 -5.53 26.02
C ALA A 43 -23.13 -5.41 26.50
N ASN A 44 -22.25 -6.18 25.86
CA ASN A 44 -20.82 -6.04 26.02
C ASN A 44 -20.53 -4.56 25.76
N PRO A 45 -19.98 -3.78 26.71
CA PRO A 45 -19.70 -2.38 26.46
C PRO A 45 -18.81 -2.35 25.25
N SER A 46 -19.33 -1.78 24.16
CA SER A 46 -18.58 -1.44 22.97
C SER A 46 -17.26 -0.89 23.47
N ARG A 47 -16.14 -1.55 23.14
CA ARG A 47 -14.83 -0.93 23.36
C ARG A 47 -14.92 0.39 22.62
N LEU A 48 -15.14 1.48 23.35
CA LEU A 48 -14.91 2.82 22.87
C LEU A 48 -13.44 2.79 22.50
N SER A 49 -13.16 2.57 21.22
CA SER A 49 -11.81 2.63 20.69
C SER A 49 -11.36 4.04 21.00
N SER A 50 -10.53 4.20 22.04
CA SER A 50 -9.92 5.47 22.35
C SER A 50 -9.25 5.95 21.07
N ALA A 51 -9.51 7.19 20.67
CA ALA A 51 -8.88 7.77 19.49
C ALA A 51 -7.35 7.52 19.56
N PRO A 52 -6.71 7.13 18.45
CA PRO A 52 -5.29 6.85 18.45
C PRO A 52 -4.51 8.07 18.97
N SER A 53 -3.57 7.83 19.90
CA SER A 53 -2.74 8.92 20.46
C SER A 53 -1.70 9.43 19.46
N LYS A 54 -1.40 8.63 18.43
CA LYS A 54 -0.50 8.94 17.30
C LYS A 54 -1.06 8.28 16.05
N CYS A 55 -0.98 8.96 14.92
CA CYS A 55 -1.42 8.49 13.62
C CYS A 55 -0.25 8.64 12.66
N ASN A 56 0.17 7.55 12.01
CA ASN A 56 1.42 7.55 11.23
C ASN A 56 2.62 8.12 12.02
N GLY A 57 2.74 7.73 13.31
CA GLY A 57 3.83 8.16 14.19
C GLY A 57 3.68 9.53 14.87
N HIS A 58 2.71 10.37 14.47
CA HIS A 58 2.54 11.75 14.97
C HIS A 58 1.13 12.02 15.51
N SER A 59 1.02 12.75 16.64
CA SER A 59 -0.27 13.14 17.22
C SER A 59 -1.03 14.14 16.34
N GLU A 60 -0.27 15.04 15.71
CA GLU A 60 -0.71 16.13 14.87
C GLU A 60 -1.42 15.64 13.61
N PHE A 61 -1.09 14.43 13.15
CA PHE A 61 -1.71 13.81 12.00
C PHE A 61 -3.09 13.22 12.31
N CYS A 62 -3.41 12.95 13.57
CA CYS A 62 -4.70 12.36 13.91
C CYS A 62 -5.89 13.27 13.59
N THR A 63 -5.70 14.58 13.67
CA THR A 63 -6.74 15.57 13.35
C THR A 63 -6.54 16.24 11.99
N ARG A 64 -5.51 15.83 11.23
CA ARG A 64 -5.18 16.42 9.93
C ARG A 64 -5.79 15.58 8.81
N SER A 65 -6.51 16.21 7.89
CA SER A 65 -7.02 15.57 6.68
C SER A 65 -5.88 14.93 5.88
N TYR A 66 -6.12 13.76 5.30
CA TYR A 66 -5.15 13.06 4.45
C TYR A 66 -4.62 13.94 3.30
N SER A 67 -5.50 14.74 2.71
CA SER A 67 -5.18 15.71 1.66
C SER A 67 -4.38 16.94 2.13
N ASN A 68 -4.12 17.06 3.43
CA ASN A 68 -3.30 18.10 4.05
C ASN A 68 -2.06 17.52 4.74
N ILE A 69 -1.63 16.33 4.35
CA ILE A 69 -0.36 15.74 4.79
C ILE A 69 0.55 15.59 3.57
N THR A 70 1.81 15.97 3.73
CA THR A 70 2.86 15.64 2.76
C THR A 70 3.46 14.29 3.12
N PHE A 71 3.44 13.34 2.18
CA PHE A 71 4.12 12.06 2.29
C PHE A 71 5.39 12.08 1.44
N VAL A 72 6.52 11.63 1.98
CA VAL A 72 7.57 11.08 1.11
C VAL A 72 7.16 9.64 0.80
N GLY A 73 7.07 9.34 -0.49
CA GLY A 73 6.72 8.03 -1.01
C GLY A 73 7.92 7.33 -1.62
N SER A 74 7.90 6.00 -1.57
CA SER A 74 8.87 5.17 -2.29
C SER A 74 8.42 5.02 -3.73
N HIS A 75 9.15 5.65 -4.64
CA HIS A 75 9.03 5.37 -6.07
C HIS A 75 9.46 3.93 -6.31
N ASP A 76 8.64 3.17 -7.05
CA ASP A 76 9.02 1.82 -7.46
C ASP A 76 9.49 0.92 -6.30
N ALA A 77 8.72 1.02 -5.21
CA ALA A 77 9.00 0.44 -3.90
C ALA A 77 9.46 -1.03 -3.91
N PRO A 78 8.92 -1.94 -4.76
CA PRO A 78 9.30 -3.35 -4.77
C PRO A 78 10.64 -3.66 -5.44
N PHE A 79 11.22 -2.75 -6.22
CA PHE A 79 12.43 -3.00 -7.00
C PHE A 79 13.68 -2.74 -6.14
N VAL A 80 14.07 -3.78 -5.38
CA VAL A 80 15.07 -3.70 -4.31
C VAL A 80 16.33 -4.49 -4.66
N GLY A 81 17.49 -3.84 -4.56
CA GLY A 81 18.78 -4.51 -4.65
C GLY A 81 19.89 -3.60 -5.18
N PRO A 82 21.06 -4.14 -5.57
CA PRO A 82 22.23 -3.37 -5.98
C PRO A 82 22.29 -3.04 -7.49
N LEU A 83 21.38 -3.54 -8.32
CA LEU A 83 21.44 -3.41 -9.77
C LEU A 83 21.01 -2.01 -10.25
N PRO A 84 21.46 -1.59 -11.44
CA PRO A 84 21.16 -0.24 -11.95
C PRO A 84 19.67 0.06 -12.10
N GLN A 85 18.84 -0.93 -12.45
CA GLN A 85 17.39 -0.75 -12.63
C GLN A 85 16.58 -0.77 -11.33
N GLN A 86 17.22 -0.94 -10.17
CA GLN A 86 16.51 -1.06 -8.89
C GLN A 86 16.48 0.29 -8.16
N ASN A 87 15.30 0.66 -7.65
CA ASN A 87 15.01 1.97 -7.08
C ASN A 87 15.20 2.03 -5.57
N GLN A 88 15.28 0.90 -4.87
CA GLN A 88 15.34 0.86 -3.40
C GLN A 88 16.49 -0.04 -2.88
N ASN A 89 17.02 0.27 -1.69
CA ASN A 89 18.01 -0.59 -1.00
C ASN A 89 17.38 -1.54 0.02
N ILE A 90 16.16 -1.22 0.47
CA ILE A 90 15.51 -1.85 1.61
C ILE A 90 14.14 -2.39 1.21
N ASP A 91 13.72 -3.49 1.84
CA ASP A 91 12.44 -4.13 1.53
C ASP A 91 11.23 -3.30 1.98
N ILE A 92 10.04 -3.71 1.54
CA ILE A 92 8.77 -3.03 1.85
C ILE A 92 8.51 -2.89 3.34
N LYS A 93 8.88 -3.89 4.14
CA LYS A 93 8.69 -3.82 5.59
C LYS A 93 9.58 -2.73 6.18
N ALA A 94 10.85 -2.68 5.78
CA ALA A 94 11.79 -1.67 6.24
C ALA A 94 11.39 -0.25 5.80
N GLN A 95 10.87 -0.08 4.56
CA GLN A 95 10.32 1.21 4.09
C GLN A 95 9.15 1.67 4.98
N LEU A 96 8.22 0.76 5.30
CA LEU A 96 7.12 1.07 6.21
C LEU A 96 7.61 1.32 7.65
N ASP A 97 8.53 0.52 8.18
CA ASP A 97 9.04 0.67 9.54
C ASP A 97 9.77 2.01 9.75
N MET A 98 10.43 2.54 8.72
CA MET A 98 11.11 3.83 8.82
C MET A 98 10.17 5.04 8.71
N GLY A 99 8.93 4.86 8.24
CA GLY A 99 7.92 5.93 8.19
C GLY A 99 7.34 6.24 6.81
N ILE A 100 7.72 5.50 5.76
CA ILE A 100 7.09 5.64 4.44
C ILE A 100 5.64 5.15 4.52
N ARG A 101 4.70 5.95 4.02
CA ARG A 101 3.27 5.61 4.01
C ARG A 101 2.64 5.72 2.63
N TYR A 102 3.43 5.99 1.61
CA TYR A 102 3.02 6.02 0.21
C TYR A 102 3.97 5.13 -0.60
N LEU A 103 3.46 4.07 -1.20
CA LEU A 103 4.25 3.13 -2.00
C LEU A 103 3.74 3.15 -3.44
N GLN A 104 4.63 3.43 -4.40
CA GLN A 104 4.35 3.23 -5.81
C GLN A 104 4.89 1.87 -6.27
N ALA A 105 4.16 1.17 -7.13
CA ALA A 105 4.65 -0.02 -7.81
C ALA A 105 4.11 -0.14 -9.23
N GLN A 106 4.92 -0.68 -10.15
CA GLN A 106 4.48 -1.00 -11.51
C GLN A 106 3.85 -2.39 -11.58
N THR A 107 2.78 -2.53 -12.36
CA THR A 107 2.10 -3.82 -12.54
C THR A 107 2.04 -4.24 -14.01
N HIS A 108 2.27 -5.53 -14.23
CA HIS A 108 2.24 -6.17 -15.54
C HIS A 108 1.56 -7.54 -15.44
N HIS A 109 1.07 -8.05 -16.57
CA HIS A 109 0.70 -9.46 -16.66
C HIS A 109 1.95 -10.35 -16.55
N SER A 110 1.84 -11.45 -15.80
CA SER A 110 2.92 -12.43 -15.77
C SER A 110 3.17 -13.02 -17.17
N PRO A 111 4.44 -13.16 -17.59
CA PRO A 111 4.77 -13.86 -18.82
C PRO A 111 4.47 -15.37 -18.75
N LEU A 112 4.29 -15.93 -17.54
CA LEU A 112 4.06 -17.35 -17.31
C LEU A 112 2.58 -17.70 -17.08
N ASP A 113 1.82 -16.78 -16.49
CA ASP A 113 0.37 -16.94 -16.24
C ASP A 113 -0.34 -15.60 -16.39
N LYS A 114 -1.04 -15.41 -17.51
CA LYS A 114 -1.76 -14.15 -17.82
C LYS A 114 -2.85 -13.78 -16.82
N LYS A 115 -3.23 -14.67 -15.89
CA LYS A 115 -4.18 -14.35 -14.81
C LYS A 115 -3.51 -13.80 -13.55
N THR A 116 -2.18 -13.78 -13.52
CA THR A 116 -1.39 -13.32 -12.39
C THR A 116 -0.79 -11.96 -12.71
N LEU A 117 -1.04 -10.98 -11.84
CA LEU A 117 -0.37 -9.69 -11.87
C LEU A 117 0.99 -9.78 -11.18
N GLN A 118 2.04 -9.40 -11.89
CA GLN A 118 3.41 -9.28 -11.40
C GLN A 118 3.79 -7.82 -11.19
N LEU A 119 4.77 -7.60 -10.32
CA LEU A 119 5.42 -6.32 -10.13
C LEU A 119 6.70 -6.34 -10.95
N CYS A 120 6.68 -5.68 -12.11
CA CYS A 120 7.81 -5.71 -13.04
C CYS A 120 8.25 -4.29 -13.37
N HIS A 121 9.57 -4.02 -13.38
CA HIS A 121 10.10 -2.71 -13.72
C HIS A 121 10.19 -2.62 -15.24
N THR A 122 9.28 -1.90 -15.89
CA THR A 122 9.13 -1.82 -17.37
C THR A 122 8.72 -3.13 -18.05
N SER A 123 9.34 -4.27 -17.69
CA SER A 123 8.98 -5.61 -18.15
C SER A 123 9.51 -6.67 -17.19
N CYS A 124 8.85 -7.82 -17.11
CA CYS A 124 9.27 -8.91 -16.21
C CYS A 124 10.57 -9.60 -16.65
N PHE A 125 11.09 -9.28 -17.85
CA PHE A 125 12.42 -9.71 -18.29
C PHE A 125 13.52 -8.82 -17.75
N LEU A 126 13.23 -7.54 -17.50
CA LEU A 126 14.18 -6.59 -16.93
C LEU A 126 14.30 -6.80 -15.42
N GLU A 127 13.18 -6.81 -14.72
CA GLU A 127 13.11 -7.08 -13.28
C GLU A 127 11.70 -7.58 -12.93
N ASP A 128 11.62 -8.65 -12.14
CA ASP A 128 10.37 -9.19 -11.59
C ASP A 128 10.50 -9.29 -10.06
N ALA A 129 9.79 -8.42 -9.34
CA ALA A 129 9.75 -8.36 -7.87
C ALA A 129 8.70 -9.32 -7.27
N GLY A 130 8.11 -10.19 -8.09
CA GLY A 130 7.09 -11.17 -7.70
C GLY A 130 5.67 -10.62 -7.82
N THR A 131 4.71 -11.41 -7.31
CA THR A 131 3.29 -11.13 -7.54
C THR A 131 2.79 -9.92 -6.78
N LEU A 132 1.87 -9.16 -7.40
CA LEU A 132 1.12 -8.11 -6.72
C LEU A 132 0.42 -8.67 -5.47
N LYS A 133 -0.08 -9.91 -5.53
CA LYS A 133 -0.67 -10.59 -4.37
C LYS A 133 0.29 -10.68 -3.18
N ASN A 134 1.54 -11.11 -3.39
CA ASN A 134 2.52 -11.26 -2.31
C ASN A 134 2.94 -9.92 -1.72
N PHE A 135 3.05 -8.89 -2.55
CA PHE A 135 3.26 -7.51 -2.11
C PHE A 135 2.12 -7.01 -1.22
N LEU A 136 0.87 -7.19 -1.64
CA LEU A 136 -0.31 -6.85 -0.84
C LEU A 136 -0.38 -7.65 0.46
N VAL A 137 -0.03 -8.94 0.45
CA VAL A 137 0.05 -9.76 1.67
C VAL A 137 1.10 -9.22 2.64
N THR A 138 2.25 -8.74 2.14
CA THR A 138 3.29 -8.13 2.96
C THR A 138 2.79 -6.87 3.66
N ILE A 139 2.15 -5.97 2.91
CA ILE A 139 1.57 -4.73 3.45
C ILE A 139 0.43 -5.04 4.43
N LYS A 140 -0.43 -6.00 4.10
CA LYS A 140 -1.51 -6.45 4.98
C LYS A 140 -0.95 -6.93 6.32
N LYS A 141 0.07 -7.80 6.31
CA LYS A 141 0.72 -8.29 7.54
C LYS A 141 1.28 -7.13 8.37
N TRP A 142 1.87 -6.14 7.72
CA TRP A 142 2.35 -4.94 8.40
C TRP A 142 1.21 -4.11 8.99
N LEU A 143 0.12 -3.88 8.25
CA LEU A 143 -1.08 -3.19 8.77
C LEU A 143 -1.76 -3.96 9.90
N ASP A 144 -1.77 -5.29 9.88
CA ASP A 144 -2.27 -6.13 10.96
C ASP A 144 -1.47 -5.88 12.26
N ALA A 145 -0.15 -5.72 12.15
CA ALA A 145 0.75 -5.48 13.28
C ALA A 145 0.79 -4.01 13.74
N ASN A 146 0.37 -3.06 12.90
CA ASN A 146 0.46 -1.63 13.16
C ASN A 146 -0.93 -0.97 13.03
N PRO A 147 -1.75 -0.94 14.10
CA PRO A 147 -3.15 -0.53 14.03
C PRO A 147 -3.36 0.97 13.82
N ASN A 148 -2.36 1.80 14.13
CA ASN A 148 -2.45 3.27 14.08
C ASN A 148 -1.86 3.87 12.80
N GLU A 149 -1.78 3.06 11.74
CA GLU A 149 -1.07 3.41 10.51
C GLU A 149 -2.02 3.35 9.32
N VAL A 150 -1.93 4.35 8.45
CA VAL A 150 -2.66 4.48 7.18
C VAL A 150 -1.64 4.46 6.05
N VAL A 151 -1.81 3.56 5.09
CA VAL A 151 -0.91 3.35 3.95
C VAL A 151 -1.64 3.67 2.66
N THR A 152 -0.94 4.32 1.72
CA THR A 152 -1.40 4.56 0.36
C THR A 152 -0.61 3.74 -0.63
N LEU A 153 -1.30 3.15 -1.61
CA LEU A 153 -0.71 2.51 -2.77
C LEU A 153 -1.05 3.29 -4.02
N LEU A 154 -0.04 3.55 -4.84
CA LEU A 154 -0.20 3.93 -6.24
C LEU A 154 0.31 2.79 -7.11
N LEU A 155 -0.56 2.22 -7.93
CA LEU A 155 -0.19 1.18 -8.88
C LEU A 155 -0.19 1.77 -10.29
N THR A 156 0.80 1.41 -11.10
CA THR A 156 0.78 1.74 -12.53
C THR A 156 0.31 0.55 -13.35
N ASN A 157 -0.40 0.82 -14.45
CA ASN A 157 -1.07 -0.18 -15.28
C ASN A 157 -0.64 -0.11 -16.75
N GLY A 158 0.66 -0.33 -16.99
CA GLY A 158 1.26 -0.21 -18.34
C GLY A 158 0.65 -1.17 -19.37
N ASP A 159 0.17 -2.33 -18.94
CA ASP A 159 -0.42 -3.35 -19.81
C ASP A 159 -1.93 -3.14 -20.07
N SER A 160 -2.53 -2.07 -19.53
CA SER A 160 -3.98 -1.82 -19.61
C SER A 160 -4.81 -2.99 -19.09
N VAL A 161 -4.37 -3.61 -18.01
CA VAL A 161 -5.04 -4.74 -17.36
C VAL A 161 -6.42 -4.33 -16.88
N SER A 162 -7.39 -5.25 -16.95
CA SER A 162 -8.73 -5.00 -16.44
C SER A 162 -8.71 -4.72 -14.94
N ILE A 163 -9.43 -3.67 -14.52
CA ILE A 163 -9.62 -3.34 -13.12
C ILE A 163 -10.16 -4.52 -12.29
N SER A 164 -10.93 -5.44 -12.89
CA SER A 164 -11.44 -6.63 -12.21
C SER A 164 -10.33 -7.55 -11.73
N GLU A 165 -9.23 -7.69 -12.49
CA GLU A 165 -8.08 -8.52 -12.12
C GLU A 165 -7.33 -7.93 -10.92
N PHE A 166 -7.24 -6.59 -10.83
CA PHE A 166 -6.78 -5.92 -9.62
C PHE A 166 -7.73 -6.22 -8.45
N GLY A 167 -9.04 -6.05 -8.63
CA GLY A 167 -10.04 -6.34 -7.61
C GLY A 167 -9.96 -7.75 -7.05
N GLU A 168 -9.81 -8.75 -7.92
CA GLU A 168 -9.61 -10.16 -7.56
C GLU A 168 -8.30 -10.38 -6.81
N THR A 169 -7.21 -9.77 -7.27
CA THR A 169 -5.89 -9.85 -6.61
C THR A 169 -5.95 -9.26 -5.19
N PHE A 170 -6.54 -8.08 -5.02
CA PHE A 170 -6.76 -7.44 -3.72
C PHE A 170 -7.61 -8.30 -2.81
N SER A 171 -8.74 -8.80 -3.30
CA SER A 171 -9.64 -9.69 -2.54
C SER A 171 -8.91 -10.95 -2.07
N SER A 172 -8.17 -11.61 -2.97
CA SER A 172 -7.44 -12.85 -2.67
C SER A 172 -6.25 -12.66 -1.72
N SER A 173 -5.70 -11.45 -1.61
CA SER A 173 -4.68 -11.10 -0.60
C SER A 173 -5.27 -10.89 0.80
N GLY A 174 -6.58 -10.62 0.88
CA GLY A 174 -7.29 -10.28 2.10
C GLY A 174 -7.05 -8.85 2.61
N ILE A 175 -6.33 -8.00 1.85
CA ILE A 175 -6.04 -6.61 2.27
C ILE A 175 -7.28 -5.70 2.15
N THR A 176 -8.25 -6.05 1.30
CA THR A 176 -9.45 -5.23 1.00
C THR A 176 -10.25 -4.82 2.24
N LYS A 177 -10.14 -5.57 3.35
CA LYS A 177 -10.77 -5.17 4.63
C LYS A 177 -10.35 -3.76 5.09
N TYR A 178 -9.13 -3.34 4.77
CA TYR A 178 -8.56 -2.02 5.08
C TYR A 178 -8.87 -0.96 4.03
N ALA A 179 -9.33 -1.34 2.83
CA ALA A 179 -9.49 -0.40 1.74
C ALA A 179 -10.58 0.64 2.04
N TYR A 180 -10.22 1.91 1.95
CA TYR A 180 -11.14 3.03 2.01
C TYR A 180 -11.89 3.18 0.70
N VAL A 181 -13.19 3.44 0.80
CA VAL A 181 -14.07 3.75 -0.32
C VAL A 181 -14.54 5.19 -0.15
N PRO A 182 -14.15 6.11 -1.04
CA PRO A 182 -14.68 7.47 -1.06
C PRO A 182 -16.20 7.51 -1.15
N THR A 183 -16.83 8.45 -0.44
CA THR A 183 -18.29 8.65 -0.46
C THR A 183 -18.77 9.24 -1.78
N THR A 184 -17.94 10.05 -2.43
CA THR A 184 -18.09 10.53 -3.80
C THR A 184 -16.77 10.33 -4.53
N ASN A 185 -16.83 10.23 -5.86
CA ASN A 185 -15.64 10.06 -6.68
C ASN A 185 -15.64 11.06 -7.86
N PRO A 186 -14.73 12.05 -7.89
CA PRO A 186 -13.70 12.33 -6.87
C PRO A 186 -14.27 12.97 -5.59
N LEU A 187 -13.56 12.81 -4.46
CA LEU A 187 -13.71 13.71 -3.31
C LEU A 187 -13.06 15.06 -3.63
N SER A 188 -13.61 16.15 -3.10
CA SER A 188 -12.88 17.40 -3.07
C SER A 188 -11.71 17.31 -2.09
N ILE A 189 -10.71 18.18 -2.25
CA ILE A 189 -9.54 18.24 -1.34
C ILE A 189 -9.98 18.37 0.13
N SER A 190 -11.03 19.16 0.42
CA SER A 190 -11.50 19.38 1.78
C SER A 190 -12.30 18.21 2.37
N ASP A 191 -12.77 17.26 1.56
CA ASP A 191 -13.65 16.18 2.00
C ASP A 191 -12.88 14.90 2.38
N TRP A 192 -11.55 14.91 2.24
CA TRP A 192 -10.71 13.80 2.67
C TRP A 192 -10.74 13.64 4.20
N PRO A 193 -10.98 12.42 4.72
CA PRO A 193 -10.96 12.17 6.16
C PRO A 193 -9.59 12.47 6.78
N THR A 194 -9.60 12.72 8.09
CA THR A 194 -8.41 12.76 8.92
C THR A 194 -7.80 11.37 9.09
N LEU A 195 -6.51 11.27 9.42
CA LEU A 195 -5.91 9.96 9.71
C LEU A 195 -6.56 9.28 10.92
N GLY A 196 -7.00 10.05 11.92
CA GLY A 196 -7.74 9.54 13.06
C GLY A 196 -9.05 8.85 12.65
N GLU A 197 -9.77 9.39 11.66
CA GLU A 197 -11.00 8.80 11.13
C GLU A 197 -10.72 7.54 10.30
N PHE A 198 -9.67 7.53 9.47
CA PHE A 198 -9.22 6.33 8.77
C PHE A 198 -8.90 5.19 9.74
N ILE A 199 -8.18 5.50 10.83
CA ILE A 199 -7.81 4.51 11.85
C ILE A 199 -9.03 4.03 12.63
N SER A 200 -9.88 4.95 13.09
CA SER A 200 -11.06 4.62 13.90
C SER A 200 -12.09 3.80 13.12
N SER A 201 -12.22 4.03 11.82
CA SER A 201 -13.08 3.22 10.93
C SER A 201 -12.46 1.88 10.52
N GLY A 202 -11.16 1.68 10.79
CA GLY A 202 -10.40 0.54 10.32
C GLY A 202 -10.11 0.55 8.81
N LYS A 203 -10.45 1.62 8.09
CA LYS A 203 -10.22 1.77 6.64
C LYS A 203 -8.87 2.44 6.39
N ARG A 204 -7.79 1.69 6.60
CA ARG A 204 -6.42 2.22 6.68
C ARG A 204 -5.59 2.04 5.41
N LEU A 205 -6.22 1.76 4.27
CA LEU A 205 -5.57 1.61 2.98
C LEU A 205 -6.26 2.51 1.93
N VAL A 206 -5.52 3.43 1.33
CA VAL A 206 -5.95 4.23 0.19
C VAL A 206 -5.28 3.67 -1.07
N VAL A 207 -6.02 3.52 -2.17
CA VAL A 207 -5.49 2.89 -3.39
C VAL A 207 -5.83 3.73 -4.61
N PHE A 208 -4.79 4.05 -5.39
CA PHE A 208 -4.87 4.72 -6.67
C PHE A 208 -4.29 3.81 -7.77
N LEU A 209 -4.82 3.98 -8.98
CA LEU A 209 -4.33 3.38 -10.21
C LEU A 209 -4.19 4.49 -11.26
N ASP A 210 -3.04 4.59 -11.91
CA ASP A 210 -2.74 5.63 -12.90
C ASP A 210 -3.76 5.67 -14.04
N TYR A 211 -4.01 4.53 -14.68
CA TYR A 211 -4.86 4.37 -15.84
C TYR A 211 -5.74 3.12 -15.72
N GLY A 212 -6.98 3.24 -16.19
CA GLY A 212 -7.92 2.12 -16.24
C GLY A 212 -8.70 1.87 -14.95
N ALA A 213 -8.63 2.77 -13.95
CA ALA A 213 -9.49 2.69 -12.78
C ALA A 213 -10.98 2.78 -13.17
N ASN A 214 -11.83 1.99 -12.51
CA ASN A 214 -13.28 2.06 -12.68
C ASN A 214 -13.99 1.72 -11.37
N THR A 215 -14.37 2.77 -10.65
CA THR A 215 -15.01 2.64 -9.33
C THR A 215 -16.43 2.07 -9.34
N LYS A 216 -17.04 1.90 -10.52
CA LYS A 216 -18.29 1.14 -10.65
C LYS A 216 -18.06 -0.38 -10.56
N GLN A 217 -16.84 -0.85 -10.87
CA GLN A 217 -16.45 -2.26 -10.80
C GLN A 217 -15.65 -2.57 -9.54
N VAL A 218 -14.65 -1.74 -9.22
CA VAL A 218 -13.83 -1.88 -8.00
C VAL A 218 -13.80 -0.54 -7.28
N ASN A 219 -14.71 -0.35 -6.33
CA ASN A 219 -15.03 0.95 -5.75
C ASN A 219 -13.95 1.58 -4.86
N PHE A 220 -12.97 0.80 -4.39
CA PHE A 220 -11.88 1.29 -3.54
C PHE A 220 -10.61 1.66 -4.32
N ILE A 221 -10.48 1.28 -5.60
CA ILE A 221 -9.34 1.67 -6.44
C ILE A 221 -9.71 2.93 -7.21
N GLN A 222 -9.11 4.05 -6.85
CA GLN A 222 -9.41 5.36 -7.42
C GLN A 222 -8.55 5.63 -8.67
N ASP A 223 -9.07 6.46 -9.56
CA ASP A 223 -8.31 7.03 -10.68
C ASP A 223 -7.30 8.05 -10.12
N GLU A 224 -6.01 7.80 -10.26
CA GLU A 224 -4.96 8.72 -9.81
C GLU A 224 -5.22 10.14 -10.32
N PHE A 225 -5.46 10.30 -11.62
CA PHE A 225 -5.50 11.61 -12.27
C PHE A 225 -6.82 12.37 -12.08
N ALA A 226 -7.82 11.71 -11.48
CA ALA A 226 -8.98 12.39 -10.90
C ALA A 226 -8.62 13.13 -9.59
N TYR A 227 -7.61 12.65 -8.85
CA TYR A 227 -7.21 13.17 -7.54
C TYR A 227 -5.88 13.91 -7.54
N TYR A 228 -4.95 13.55 -8.41
CA TYR A 228 -3.59 14.06 -8.46
C TYR A 228 -3.27 14.68 -9.82
N PHE A 229 -2.41 15.69 -9.78
CA PHE A 229 -1.50 15.98 -10.88
C PHE A 229 -0.10 15.56 -10.44
N GLU A 230 0.80 15.40 -11.40
CA GLU A 230 2.21 15.14 -11.11
C GLU A 230 3.18 15.87 -12.02
N THR A 231 4.41 16.06 -11.53
CA THR A 231 5.54 16.60 -12.30
C THR A 231 6.15 15.53 -13.21
N ALA A 232 7.01 15.94 -14.15
CA ALA A 232 7.74 14.98 -15.00
C ALA A 232 8.59 14.03 -14.15
N TYR A 233 8.65 12.77 -14.57
CA TYR A 233 9.58 11.74 -14.11
C TYR A 233 10.78 11.66 -15.07
N ASP A 234 11.71 10.73 -14.84
CA ASP A 234 12.91 10.53 -15.66
C ASP A 234 13.81 11.78 -15.75
N VAL A 235 13.86 12.57 -14.67
CA VAL A 235 14.59 13.83 -14.60
C VAL A 235 16.08 13.56 -14.41
N THR A 236 16.92 14.15 -15.27
CA THR A 236 18.39 14.01 -15.20
C THR A 236 19.10 15.29 -14.77
N ASP A 237 18.39 16.40 -14.62
CA ASP A 237 18.93 17.64 -14.03
C ASP A 237 18.85 17.57 -12.50
N PRO A 238 19.99 17.49 -11.79
CA PRO A 238 20.02 17.41 -10.32
C PRO A 238 19.53 18.69 -9.64
N SER A 239 19.26 19.76 -10.38
CA SER A 239 18.73 21.01 -9.81
C SER A 239 17.25 20.93 -9.46
N PHE A 240 16.47 20.06 -10.11
CA PHE A 240 15.01 19.98 -9.99
C PHE A 240 14.33 21.35 -10.09
N SER A 241 14.75 22.19 -11.03
CA SER A 241 14.30 23.59 -11.17
C SER A 241 12.87 23.76 -11.72
N SER A 242 12.10 22.68 -11.84
CA SER A 242 10.73 22.71 -12.33
C SER A 242 9.80 22.03 -11.33
N CYS A 243 8.60 22.58 -11.19
CA CYS A 243 7.47 21.89 -10.60
C CYS A 243 6.23 22.03 -11.48
N SER A 244 6.42 22.11 -12.80
CA SER A 244 5.30 22.17 -13.75
C SER A 244 4.54 20.85 -13.80
N ILE A 245 3.23 20.95 -14.04
CA ILE A 245 2.37 19.79 -14.25
C ILE A 245 2.75 19.12 -15.57
N ASP A 246 3.06 17.83 -15.52
CA ASP A 246 3.31 16.98 -16.68
C ASP A 246 2.11 16.07 -16.95
N ARG A 247 1.62 15.38 -15.90
CA ARG A 247 0.48 14.46 -16.01
C ARG A 247 -0.70 14.81 -15.07
N PRO A 248 -1.95 14.59 -15.52
CA PRO A 248 -2.28 14.29 -16.91
C PRO A 248 -2.12 15.57 -17.78
N PRO A 249 -1.91 15.44 -19.10
CA PRO A 249 -1.71 16.60 -19.96
C PRO A 249 -2.86 17.60 -19.86
N LYS A 250 -2.52 18.91 -19.81
CA LYS A 250 -3.47 20.03 -19.69
C LYS A 250 -4.29 20.05 -18.39
N ALA A 251 -3.88 19.31 -17.37
CA ALA A 251 -4.52 19.40 -16.06
C ALA A 251 -4.35 20.77 -15.42
N SER A 252 -5.23 21.04 -14.45
CA SER A 252 -5.10 22.13 -13.50
C SER A 252 -4.78 21.58 -12.12
N ALA A 253 -3.95 22.31 -11.37
CA ALA A 253 -3.73 22.05 -9.95
C ALA A 253 -4.99 22.30 -9.10
N THR A 254 -5.98 23.05 -9.61
CA THR A 254 -7.24 23.29 -8.90
C THR A 254 -8.02 21.98 -8.74
N GLY A 255 -8.40 21.67 -7.50
CA GLY A 255 -9.17 20.47 -7.16
C GLY A 255 -8.36 19.17 -7.11
N ARG A 256 -7.04 19.21 -7.30
CA ARG A 256 -6.15 18.04 -7.24
C ARG A 256 -5.07 18.18 -6.19
N MET A 257 -4.73 17.09 -5.53
CA MET A 257 -3.47 16.95 -4.80
C MET A 257 -2.28 16.93 -5.78
N GLY A 258 -1.06 17.13 -5.28
CA GLY A 258 0.14 17.14 -6.12
C GLY A 258 1.13 16.02 -5.76
N ILE A 259 1.57 15.25 -6.75
CA ILE A 259 2.71 14.34 -6.67
C ILE A 259 3.92 15.01 -7.32
N VAL A 260 5.06 14.98 -6.64
CA VAL A 260 6.34 15.44 -7.19
C VAL A 260 7.22 14.23 -7.38
N ASN A 261 7.57 13.94 -8.63
CA ASN A 261 8.55 12.92 -8.99
C ASN A 261 9.97 13.46 -8.69
N HIS A 262 10.43 13.27 -7.46
CA HIS A 262 11.72 13.77 -6.94
C HIS A 262 12.73 12.63 -6.79
N PHE A 263 13.00 11.94 -7.89
CA PHE A 263 14.06 10.96 -8.01
C PHE A 263 14.90 11.33 -9.22
N LEU A 264 16.22 11.26 -9.04
CA LEU A 264 17.18 11.68 -10.07
C LEU A 264 17.62 10.47 -10.85
N ASP A 265 17.61 10.59 -12.16
CA ASP A 265 18.23 9.63 -13.07
C ASP A 265 19.57 10.14 -13.60
N ILE A 266 20.38 9.18 -14.03
CA ILE A 266 21.52 9.42 -14.91
C ILE A 266 21.28 8.75 -16.26
N ASP A 267 21.66 9.45 -17.34
CA ASP A 267 21.61 8.92 -18.69
C ASP A 267 22.93 8.20 -19.01
N ILE A 268 22.83 6.90 -19.26
CA ILE A 268 23.93 6.04 -19.69
C ILE A 268 23.60 5.52 -21.09
N PHE A 269 24.18 6.16 -22.11
CA PHE A 269 23.99 5.79 -23.53
C PHE A 269 22.52 5.75 -23.99
N GLY A 270 21.70 6.68 -23.50
CA GLY A 270 20.27 6.78 -23.81
C GLY A 270 19.38 5.95 -22.88
N VAL A 271 19.95 5.22 -21.93
CA VAL A 271 19.22 4.49 -20.90
C VAL A 271 19.29 5.29 -19.60
N LYS A 272 18.12 5.67 -19.09
CA LYS A 272 18.01 6.34 -17.79
C LYS A 272 17.95 5.30 -16.69
N VAL A 273 18.77 5.49 -15.66
CA VAL A 273 18.79 4.65 -14.46
C VAL A 273 18.85 5.51 -13.21
N PRO A 274 18.27 5.04 -12.09
CA PRO A 274 18.33 5.72 -10.80
C PRO A 274 19.74 6.13 -10.37
N ALA A 275 19.93 7.41 -10.02
CA ALA A 275 21.19 7.99 -9.58
C ALA A 275 21.51 7.66 -8.10
N ARG A 276 21.74 6.37 -7.81
CA ARG A 276 21.94 5.83 -6.45
C ARG A 276 22.98 6.54 -5.60
N ASP A 277 24.08 7.00 -6.22
CA ASP A 277 25.17 7.70 -5.54
C ASP A 277 24.83 9.15 -5.19
N LYS A 278 23.81 9.73 -5.85
CA LYS A 278 23.33 11.10 -5.61
C LYS A 278 22.12 11.16 -4.68
N ALA A 279 21.46 10.04 -4.45
CA ALA A 279 20.26 9.95 -3.62
C ALA A 279 20.40 10.59 -2.24
N GLY A 280 21.59 10.55 -1.61
CA GLY A 280 21.79 11.25 -0.33
C GLY A 280 21.62 12.77 -0.40
N THR A 281 21.95 13.40 -1.52
CA THR A 281 21.76 14.83 -1.78
C THR A 281 20.35 15.11 -2.28
N THR A 282 19.85 14.32 -3.23
CA THR A 282 18.47 14.43 -3.74
C THR A 282 17.46 14.33 -2.60
N ASN A 283 17.59 13.31 -1.74
CA ASN A 283 16.64 13.06 -0.67
C ASN A 283 16.80 13.98 0.56
N ALA A 284 17.73 14.94 0.53
CA ALA A 284 17.99 15.80 1.68
C ALA A 284 16.82 16.76 1.98
N ALA A 285 16.61 17.03 3.27
CA ALA A 285 15.59 17.98 3.71
C ALA A 285 15.82 19.42 3.23
N SER A 286 17.06 19.79 2.92
CA SER A 286 17.44 21.14 2.50
C SER A 286 18.69 21.12 1.63
N GLY A 287 18.88 22.16 0.83
CA GLY A 287 20.03 22.31 -0.05
C GLY A 287 19.63 22.28 -1.52
N LYS A 288 20.57 22.64 -2.41
CA LYS A 288 20.30 22.63 -3.85
C LYS A 288 19.97 21.22 -4.32
N GLY A 289 18.89 21.09 -5.11
CA GLY A 289 18.47 19.80 -5.68
C GLY A 289 17.81 18.84 -4.70
N SER A 290 17.49 19.32 -3.49
CA SER A 290 16.93 18.49 -2.44
C SER A 290 15.39 18.51 -2.42
N ILE A 291 14.78 17.55 -1.72
CA ILE A 291 13.33 17.49 -1.48
C ILE A 291 12.78 18.85 -1.05
N GLY A 292 13.37 19.46 -0.02
CA GLY A 292 12.91 20.76 0.49
C GLY A 292 12.99 21.87 -0.55
N ALA A 293 14.04 21.90 -1.38
CA ALA A 293 14.19 22.94 -2.40
C ALA A 293 13.12 22.84 -3.50
N GLN A 294 12.84 21.64 -4.02
CA GLN A 294 11.78 21.48 -5.03
C GLN A 294 10.40 21.67 -4.40
N ALA A 295 10.17 21.20 -3.17
CA ALA A 295 8.91 21.41 -2.46
C ALA A 295 8.59 22.90 -2.28
N SER A 296 9.58 23.73 -1.90
CA SER A 296 9.40 25.20 -1.83
C SER A 296 9.09 25.83 -3.19
N LEU A 297 9.70 25.33 -4.28
CA LEU A 297 9.35 25.76 -5.63
C LEU A 297 7.88 25.45 -5.96
N CYS A 298 7.43 24.22 -5.67
CA CYS A 298 6.06 23.79 -5.87
C CYS A 298 5.06 24.61 -5.04
N GLU A 299 5.39 24.86 -3.78
CA GLU A 299 4.58 25.69 -2.89
C GLU A 299 4.44 27.11 -3.42
N GLY A 300 5.52 27.70 -3.94
CA GLY A 300 5.49 29.02 -4.57
C GLY A 300 4.56 29.10 -5.80
N LEU A 301 4.37 28.00 -6.54
CA LEU A 301 3.49 27.93 -7.71
C LEU A 301 2.04 27.64 -7.34
N TYR A 302 1.80 26.79 -6.35
CA TYR A 302 0.47 26.23 -6.06
C TYR A 302 -0.15 26.68 -4.74
N GLY A 303 0.60 27.46 -3.94
CA GLY A 303 0.15 27.98 -2.65
C GLY A 303 -0.02 26.92 -1.57
N ARG A 304 0.54 25.72 -1.76
CA ARG A 304 0.51 24.61 -0.81
C ARG A 304 1.69 23.66 -1.04
N ALA A 305 2.15 23.01 0.02
CA ALA A 305 3.14 21.94 -0.09
C ALA A 305 2.61 20.78 -0.96
N PRO A 306 3.49 20.06 -1.69
CA PRO A 306 3.12 18.82 -2.36
C PRO A 306 2.48 17.82 -1.40
N ASN A 307 1.52 17.03 -1.89
CA ASN A 307 0.93 15.96 -1.09
C ASN A 307 1.81 14.72 -1.06
N VAL A 308 2.53 14.46 -2.15
CA VAL A 308 3.45 13.32 -2.26
C VAL A 308 4.74 13.78 -2.91
N ILE A 309 5.86 13.30 -2.38
CA ILE A 309 7.18 13.45 -2.98
C ILE A 309 7.71 12.04 -3.16
N LEU A 310 7.71 11.55 -4.40
CA LEU A 310 8.22 10.23 -4.73
C LEU A 310 9.75 10.29 -4.80
N ALA A 311 10.42 9.33 -4.15
CA ALA A 311 11.87 9.27 -4.07
C ALA A 311 12.40 7.84 -4.24
N ASP A 312 13.59 7.76 -4.84
CA ASP A 312 14.40 6.55 -4.92
C ASP A 312 15.37 6.48 -3.72
N PHE A 313 15.70 5.26 -3.30
CA PHE A 313 16.62 4.96 -2.20
C PHE A 313 16.24 5.72 -0.93
N VAL A 314 15.00 5.51 -0.47
CA VAL A 314 14.42 6.26 0.65
C VAL A 314 15.21 6.13 1.96
N ASP A 315 16.08 5.14 2.09
CA ASP A 315 17.03 4.98 3.19
C ASP A 315 18.17 6.02 3.20
N LYS A 316 18.34 6.78 2.12
CA LYS A 316 19.38 7.82 1.97
C LYS A 316 18.79 9.22 2.15
N GLY A 317 19.62 10.14 2.64
CA GLY A 317 19.30 11.58 2.72
C GLY A 317 18.35 12.00 3.86
N GLN A 318 17.91 11.06 4.71
CA GLN A 318 16.96 11.31 5.81
C GLN A 318 15.59 11.83 5.30
N VAL A 319 14.97 11.14 4.35
CA VAL A 319 13.67 11.52 3.76
C VAL A 319 12.58 11.84 4.78
N ILE A 320 12.54 11.14 5.91
CA ILE A 320 11.53 11.36 6.96
C ILE A 320 11.75 12.71 7.67
N LYS A 321 13.01 13.16 7.78
CA LYS A 321 13.29 14.52 8.25
C LYS A 321 12.73 15.57 7.28
N ALA A 322 12.85 15.31 5.96
CA ALA A 322 12.27 16.19 4.95
C ALA A 322 10.73 16.19 5.02
N GLN A 323 10.11 15.01 5.14
CA GLN A 323 8.67 14.86 5.33
C GLN A 323 8.17 15.65 6.54
N ASN A 324 8.85 15.51 7.68
CA ASN A 324 8.46 16.19 8.91
C ASN A 324 8.55 17.71 8.77
N ALA A 325 9.64 18.22 8.18
CA ALA A 325 9.79 19.64 7.91
C ALA A 325 8.66 20.21 7.04
N LEU A 326 8.25 19.49 5.99
CA LEU A 326 7.15 19.90 5.10
C LEU A 326 5.77 19.84 5.79
N ASN A 327 5.64 19.06 6.86
CA ASN A 327 4.43 18.99 7.67
C ASN A 327 4.45 19.91 8.90
N GLY A 328 5.53 20.67 9.12
CA GLY A 328 5.71 21.56 10.27
C GLY A 328 5.97 20.81 11.59
N LEU A 329 6.70 19.69 11.54
CA LEU A 329 7.02 18.81 12.67
C LEU A 329 8.52 18.84 13.02
#